data_AF-A0A2M8P5K5-F1
#
_entry.id   AF-A0A2M8P5K5-F1
#
_cell.length_a   1.000
_cell.length_b   1.000
_cell.length_c   1.000
_cell.angle_alpha   90.00
_cell.angle_beta   90.00
_cell.angle_gamma   90.00
#
_symmetry.space_group_name_H-M   'P 1'
#
loop_
_entity.id
_entity.type
_entity.pdbx_description
1 polymer ?
#
loop_
_entity_poly.entity_id
_entity_poly.type
_entity_poly.pdbx_seq_one_letter_code
_entity_poly.pdbx_strand_id
1 'polypeptide(L)' 'MTDYRFYIAFVLAYLIGSIPTSVWIGRLFYGVDVRTKGSGNAGATNTIRVLG' A
#
# COMPACT_ATOMS: atom_id res chain seq x y z
N MET A 1 -12.27 -30.12 14.49
CA MET A 1 -11.12 -30.02 13.58
C MET A 1 -11.06 -28.57 13.11
N THR A 2 -10.18 -27.76 13.70
CA THR A 2 -10.10 -26.32 13.41
C THR A 2 -9.25 -26.09 12.17
N ASP A 3 -9.82 -25.45 11.14
CA ASP A 3 -9.10 -25.10 9.91
C ASP A 3 -8.19 -23.88 10.13
N TYR A 4 -7.04 -24.12 10.76
CA TYR A 4 -5.95 -23.14 10.97
C TYR A 4 -5.46 -22.48 9.66
N ARG A 5 -5.72 -23.13 8.52
CA ARG A 5 -5.40 -22.65 7.17
C ARG A 5 -6.02 -21.28 6.88
N PHE A 6 -7.26 -21.04 7.32
CA PHE A 6 -7.93 -19.75 7.11
C PHE A 6 -7.27 -18.65 7.94
N TYR A 7 -6.91 -18.93 9.18
CA TYR A 7 -6.22 -17.96 10.04
C TYR A 7 -4.86 -17.57 9.47
N ILE A 8 -4.07 -18.54 9.00
CA ILE A 8 -2.79 -18.27 8.33
C ILE A 8 -3.02 -17.42 7.06
N ALA A 9 -4.03 -17.76 6.25
CA ALA A 9 -4.35 -16.99 5.06
C ALA A 9 -4.73 -15.53 5.39
N PHE A 10 -5.53 -15.29 6.43
CA PHE A 10 -5.88 -13.93 6.86
C PHE A 10 -4.66 -13.15 7.36
N VAL A 11 -3.79 -13.78 8.15
CA VAL A 11 -2.55 -13.14 8.62
C VAL A 11 -1.67 -12.75 7.44
N LEU A 12 -1.46 -13.66 6.49
CA LEU A 12 -0.65 -13.37 5.30
C LEU A 12 -1.28 -12.27 4.44
N ALA A 13 -2.60 -12.31 4.22
CA ALA A 13 -3.30 -11.27 3.46
C ALA A 13 -3.16 -9.89 4.10
N TYR A 14 -3.26 -9.81 5.43
CA TYR A 14 -3.07 -8.56 6.16
C TYR A 14 -1.64 -8.04 6.04
N LEU A 15 -0.65 -8.91 6.20
CA LEU A 15 0.77 -8.53 6.11
C LEU A 15 1.13 -8.03 4.71
N ILE A 16 0.68 -8.74 3.66
CA ILE A 16 0.93 -8.35 2.27
C ILE A 16 0.18 -7.06 1.91
N GLY A 17 -1.09 -6.93 2.30
CA GLY A 17 -1.92 -5.76 2.01
C GLY A 17 -1.49 -4.49 2.77
N SER A 18 -0.79 -4.64 3.89
CA SER A 18 -0.30 -3.51 4.70
C SER A 18 1.00 -2.90 4.18
N ILE A 19 1.57 -3.43 3.09
CA ILE A 19 2.79 -2.88 2.48
C ILE A 19 2.43 -1.53 1.83
N PRO A 20 3.10 -0.42 2.21
CA PRO A 20 2.78 0.92 1.71
C PRO A 20 3.39 1.17 0.32
N THR A 21 2.97 0.39 -0.67
CA THR A 21 3.58 0.34 -2.01
C THR A 21 3.59 1.68 -2.72
N SER A 22 2.52 2.48 -2.63
CA SER A 22 2.46 3.83 -3.22
C SER A 22 3.50 4.79 -2.65
N VAL A 23 3.81 4.67 -1.36
CA VAL A 23 4.83 5.49 -0.68
C VAL A 23 6.22 5.02 -1.08
N TRP A 24 6.47 3.71 -1.10
CA TRP A 24 7.76 3.16 -1.50
C TRP A 24 8.06 3.46 -2.97
N ILE A 25 7.12 3.21 -3.88
CA ILE A 25 7.31 3.48 -5.30
C ILE A 25 7.49 4.98 -5.54
N GLY A 26 6.63 5.82 -4.95
CA GLY A 26 6.77 7.27 -5.06
C GLY A 26 8.15 7.76 -4.60
N ARG A 27 8.64 7.30 -3.45
CA ARG A 27 9.95 7.72 -2.93
C ARG A 27 11.12 7.16 -3.73
N LEU A 28 11.09 5.88 -4.11
CA LEU A 28 12.22 5.20 -4.74
C LEU A 28 12.36 5.52 -6.23
N PHE A 29 11.25 5.58 -6.97
CA PHE A 29 11.29 5.76 -8.43
C PHE A 29 11.02 7.20 -8.85
N TYR A 30 10.27 7.97 -8.06
CA TYR A 30 9.84 9.33 -8.42
C TYR A 30 10.41 10.40 -7.49
N GLY A 31 11.10 10.03 -6.40
CA GLY A 31 11.61 10.98 -5.40
C GLY A 31 10.52 11.76 -4.65
N VAL A 32 9.27 11.29 -4.67
CA VAL A 32 8.10 11.99 -4.12
C VAL A 32 7.38 11.13 -3.10
N ASP A 33 7.14 11.67 -1.89
CA ASP A 33 6.17 11.06 -0.97
C ASP A 33 4.75 11.48 -1.36
N VAL A 34 3.97 10.54 -1.90
CA VAL A 34 2.57 10.77 -2.33
C VAL A 34 1.68 11.32 -1.22
N ARG A 35 2.01 11.11 0.07
CA ARG A 35 1.24 11.62 1.21
C ARG A 35 1.44 13.11 1.46
N THR A 36 2.49 13.70 0.87
CA THR A 36 2.79 15.15 0.98
C THR A 36 2.19 15.97 -0.15
N LYS A 37 1.47 15.32 -1.08
CA LYS A 37 0.92 15.93 -2.30
C LYS A 37 -0.53 15.48 -2.53
N GLY A 38 -1.26 16.24 -3.34
CA GLY A 38 -2.65 15.94 -3.69
C GLY A 38 -3.57 15.90 -2.47
N SER A 39 -4.33 14.82 -2.30
CA SER A 39 -5.22 14.63 -1.15
C SER A 39 -4.51 14.09 0.10
N GLY A 40 -3.21 13.78 0.01
CA GLY A 40 -2.42 13.21 1.10
C GLY A 40 -2.67 11.73 1.43
N ASN A 41 -3.57 11.06 0.71
CA ASN A 41 -3.85 9.64 0.91
C ASN A 41 -2.80 8.76 0.20
N ALA A 42 -2.44 7.60 0.76
CA ALA A 42 -1.58 6.59 0.13
C ALA A 42 -2.33 5.68 -0.88
N GLY A 43 -3.60 5.96 -1.17
CA GLY A 43 -4.38 5.19 -2.13
C GLY A 43 -4.00 5.40 -3.60
N ALA A 44 -4.51 4.51 -4.46
CA ALA A 44 -4.27 4.53 -5.90
C ALA A 44 -4.68 5.86 -6.55
N THR A 45 -5.84 6.42 -6.20
CA THR A 45 -6.33 7.68 -6.76
C THR A 45 -5.38 8.85 -6.53
N ASN A 46 -4.78 8.95 -5.33
CA ASN A 46 -3.81 10.00 -5.07
C ASN A 46 -2.46 9.71 -5.73
N THR A 47 -2.07 8.44 -5.80
CA THR A 47 -0.84 8.01 -6.48
C THR A 47 -0.87 8.40 -7.96
N ILE A 48 -1.95 8.08 -8.68
CA ILE A 48 -2.15 8.48 -10.09
C ILE A 48 -2.12 10.01 -10.21
N ARG A 49 -2.83 10.73 -9.34
CA ARG A 49 -2.84 12.21 -9.37
C ARG A 49 -1.45 12.83 -9.21
N VAL A 50 -0.61 12.25 -8.36
CA VAL A 50 0.70 12.81 -7.99
C VAL A 50 1.81 12.34 -8.92
N LEU A 51 1.77 11.08 -9.37
CA LEU A 51 2.84 10.43 -10.14
C LEU A 51 2.52 10.26 -11.63
N GLY A 52 1.27 10.45 -12.05
CA GLY A 52 0.77 10.20 -13.41
C GLY A 52 -0.01 8.90 -13.51
#